data_AF-A0AA39ND85-F1
#
_entry.id   AF-A0AA39ND85-F1
#
_cell.length_a   1.000
_cell.length_b   1.000
_cell.length_c   1.000
_cell.angle_alpha   90.00
_cell.angle_beta   90.00
_cell.angle_gamma   90.00
#
_symmetry.space_group_name_H-M   'P 1'
#
loop_
_entity.id
_entity.type
_entity.pdbx_description
1 polymer ?
#
loop_
_entity_poly.entity_id
_entity_poly.type
_entity_poly.pdbx_seq_one_letter_code
_entity_poly.pdbx_strand_id
1 'polypeptide(L)'
;MRARRGKLQRMMNMPLDIWLEILAYLAPGDIFHLACASRELRDSLTNPNLLSVWINPRNAESPPVPQPMIGYSEAAWIGLLFDPHCDFCPDKNVRTIDFTFRTRLCSDCRKTQYVSPNGEIQN
;
A
#
# COMPACT_ATOMS: atom_id res chain seq x y z
N MET A 1 -1.55 20.77 1.04
CA MET A 1 -1.41 20.23 -0.33
C MET A 1 -2.38 20.96 -1.25
N ARG A 2 -1.92 21.50 -2.37
CA ARG A 2 -2.80 22.11 -3.38
C ARG A 2 -3.41 20.97 -4.21
N ALA A 3 -4.69 20.65 -4.00
CA ALA A 3 -5.36 19.65 -4.82
C ALA A 3 -5.38 20.12 -6.28
N ARG A 4 -4.67 19.42 -7.17
CA ARG A 4 -4.83 19.60 -8.62
C ARG A 4 -6.23 19.11 -8.96
N ARG A 5 -7.20 20.03 -9.07
CA ARG A 5 -8.60 19.69 -9.35
C ARG A 5 -8.73 18.96 -10.69
N GLY A 6 -9.38 17.80 -10.67
CA GLY A 6 -10.28 17.34 -11.73
C GLY A 6 -9.71 16.65 -12.96
N LYS A 7 -8.39 16.63 -13.21
CA LYS A 7 -7.86 16.06 -14.46
C LYS A 7 -8.20 14.58 -14.67
N LEU A 8 -8.18 13.78 -13.60
CA LEU A 8 -8.54 12.36 -13.61
C LEU A 8 -9.97 12.09 -13.11
N GLN A 9 -10.74 13.12 -12.76
CA GLN A 9 -12.11 12.93 -12.27
C GLN A 9 -13.01 12.28 -13.32
N ARG A 10 -12.71 12.48 -14.61
CA ARG A 10 -13.41 11.83 -15.73
C ARG A 10 -12.99 10.39 -15.99
N MET A 11 -11.88 9.91 -15.42
CA MET A 11 -11.47 8.51 -15.57
C MET A 11 -12.54 7.57 -15.01
N MET A 12 -13.16 7.95 -13.89
CA MET A 12 -14.25 7.19 -13.27
C MET A 12 -15.56 7.20 -14.09
N ASN A 13 -15.66 8.03 -15.12
CA ASN A 13 -16.80 8.02 -16.05
C ASN A 13 -16.62 6.98 -17.18
N MET A 14 -15.44 6.37 -17.30
CA MET A 14 -15.19 5.29 -18.25
C MET A 14 -15.76 3.96 -17.71
N PRO A 15 -16.09 2.99 -18.57
CA PRO A 15 -16.43 1.64 -18.14
C PRO A 15 -15.35 1.05 -17.24
N LEU A 16 -15.79 0.23 -16.29
CA LEU A 16 -14.95 -0.46 -15.30
C LEU A 16 -13.71 -1.10 -15.94
N ASP A 17 -13.93 -1.85 -17.02
CA ASP A 17 -12.91 -2.64 -17.69
C ASP A 17 -11.76 -1.78 -18.26
N ILE A 18 -12.06 -0.56 -18.72
CA ILE A 18 -11.06 0.32 -19.33
C ILE A 18 -10.06 0.80 -18.29
N TRP A 19 -10.54 1.24 -17.13
CA TRP A 19 -9.63 1.71 -16.11
C TRP A 19 -8.93 0.56 -15.39
N LEU A 20 -9.55 -0.61 -15.26
CA LEU A 20 -8.86 -1.81 -14.78
C LEU A 20 -7.70 -2.21 -15.70
N GLU A 21 -7.90 -2.16 -17.01
CA GLU A 21 -6.83 -2.39 -17.99
C GLU A 21 -5.68 -1.39 -17.82
N ILE A 22 -5.97 -0.11 -17.61
CA ILE A 22 -4.94 0.90 -17.32
C ILE A 22 -4.16 0.54 -16.05
N LEU A 23 -4.86 0.17 -14.98
CA LEU A 23 -4.22 -0.20 -13.72
C LEU A 23 -3.38 -1.47 -13.83
N ALA A 24 -3.71 -2.39 -14.75
CA ALA A 24 -2.94 -3.61 -14.98
C ALA A 24 -1.52 -3.33 -15.51
N TYR A 25 -1.25 -2.15 -16.08
CA TYR A 25 0.09 -1.74 -16.53
C TYR A 25 0.89 -0.99 -15.45
N LEU A 26 0.32 -0.75 -14.28
CA LEU A 26 1.01 -0.03 -13.20
C LEU A 26 1.75 -1.00 -12.28
N ALA A 27 2.87 -0.54 -11.71
CA ALA A 27 3.52 -1.28 -10.64
C ALA A 27 2.58 -1.39 -9.43
N PRO A 28 2.64 -2.48 -8.64
CA PRO A 28 1.75 -2.67 -7.49
C PRO A 28 1.75 -1.48 -6.52
N GLY A 29 2.92 -0.90 -6.25
CA GLY A 29 3.06 0.28 -5.40
C GLY A 29 2.32 1.51 -5.94
N ASP A 30 2.29 1.71 -7.26
CA ASP A 30 1.55 2.82 -7.87
C ASP A 30 0.04 2.65 -7.72
N ILE A 31 -0.45 1.42 -7.86
CA ILE A 31 -1.87 1.08 -7.63
C ILE A 31 -2.26 1.39 -6.18
N PHE A 32 -1.39 1.04 -5.23
CA PHE A 32 -1.58 1.38 -3.82
C PHE A 32 -1.65 2.89 -3.61
N HIS A 33 -0.69 3.66 -4.13
CA HIS A 33 -0.69 5.11 -4.01
C HIS A 33 -1.91 5.77 -4.67
N LEU A 34 -2.40 5.23 -5.79
CA LEU A 34 -3.65 5.68 -6.42
C LEU A 34 -4.86 5.45 -5.52
N ALA A 35 -4.94 4.27 -4.88
CA ALA A 35 -5.98 3.98 -3.88
C ALA A 35 -5.91 4.93 -2.68
N CYS A 36 -4.72 5.33 -2.24
CA CYS A 36 -4.57 6.32 -1.16
C CYS A 36 -5.00 7.73 -1.59
N ALA A 37 -4.79 8.09 -2.86
CA ALA A 37 -5.01 9.44 -3.39
C ALA A 37 -6.48 9.76 -3.73
N SER A 38 -7.31 8.76 -4.05
CA SER A 38 -8.73 8.96 -4.39
C SER A 38 -9.61 7.98 -3.61
N ARG A 39 -10.68 8.53 -3.00
CA ARG A 39 -11.67 7.72 -2.29
C ARG A 39 -12.42 6.79 -3.26
N GLU A 40 -12.79 7.29 -4.44
CA GLU A 40 -13.51 6.51 -5.44
C GLU A 40 -12.67 5.33 -5.96
N LEU A 41 -11.38 5.55 -6.20
CA LEU A 41 -10.45 4.48 -6.56
C LEU A 41 -10.26 3.50 -5.40
N ARG A 42 -10.12 3.99 -4.16
CA ARG A 42 -10.00 3.12 -2.98
C ARG A 42 -11.19 2.20 -2.82
N ASP A 43 -12.40 2.74 -2.88
CA ASP A 43 -13.65 1.98 -2.69
C ASP A 43 -13.80 0.92 -3.79
N SER A 44 -13.32 1.21 -5.01
CA SER A 44 -13.31 0.25 -6.11
C SER A 44 -12.20 -0.81 -5.95
N LEU A 45 -10.97 -0.42 -5.65
CA LEU A 45 -9.81 -1.32 -5.57
C LEU A 45 -9.80 -2.22 -4.33
N THR A 46 -10.59 -1.87 -3.32
CA THR A 46 -10.81 -2.73 -2.14
C THR A 46 -11.98 -3.69 -2.33
N ASN A 47 -12.68 -3.64 -3.47
CA ASN A 47 -13.75 -4.59 -3.80
C ASN A 47 -13.16 -6.00 -4.01
N PRO A 48 -13.65 -7.03 -3.29
CA PRO A 48 -13.19 -8.41 -3.45
C PRO A 48 -13.33 -8.97 -4.87
N ASN A 49 -14.28 -8.46 -5.66
CA ASN A 49 -14.46 -8.89 -7.05
C ASN A 49 -13.35 -8.40 -7.99
N LEU A 50 -12.55 -7.42 -7.55
CA LEU A 50 -11.49 -6.79 -8.34
C LEU A 50 -10.10 -7.18 -7.85
N LEU A 51 -9.94 -8.29 -7.11
CA LEU A 51 -8.65 -8.75 -6.60
C LEU A 51 -7.59 -8.96 -7.69
N SER A 52 -8.00 -9.27 -8.93
CA SER A 52 -7.09 -9.42 -10.08
C SER A 52 -6.26 -8.17 -10.36
N VAL A 53 -6.76 -6.98 -10.00
CA VAL A 53 -6.03 -5.70 -10.14
C VAL A 53 -4.76 -5.66 -9.29
N TRP A 54 -4.70 -6.46 -8.22
CA TRP A 54 -3.51 -6.57 -7.38
C TRP A 54 -2.67 -7.78 -7.74
N ILE A 55 -3.32 -8.91 -8.05
CA ILE A 55 -2.63 -10.18 -8.31
C ILE A 55 -1.81 -10.11 -9.61
N ASN A 56 -2.39 -9.60 -10.70
CA ASN A 56 -1.75 -9.61 -12.00
C ASN A 56 -0.48 -8.73 -12.02
N PRO A 57 -0.52 -7.46 -11.58
CA PRO A 57 0.68 -6.62 -11.56
C PRO A 57 1.77 -7.18 -10.68
N ARG A 58 1.43 -7.72 -9.51
CA ARG A 58 2.45 -8.29 -8.62
C ARG A 58 3.12 -9.52 -9.21
N ASN A 59 2.40 -10.34 -9.97
CA ASN A 59 2.97 -11.50 -10.67
C ASN A 59 3.77 -11.09 -11.92
N ALA A 60 3.49 -9.91 -12.50
CA ALA A 60 4.20 -9.38 -13.66
C ALA A 60 5.55 -8.72 -13.29
N GLU A 61 5.77 -8.37 -12.02
CA GLU A 61 7.05 -7.87 -11.54
C GLU A 61 8.20 -8.88 -11.73
N SER A 62 9.43 -8.37 -11.83
CA SER A 62 10.63 -9.19 -11.96
C SER A 62 11.68 -8.79 -10.91
N PRO A 63 11.86 -9.59 -9.83
CA PRO A 63 11.14 -10.83 -9.52
C PRO A 63 9.68 -10.59 -9.10
N PRO A 64 8.80 -11.61 -9.20
CA PRO A 64 7.41 -11.50 -8.77
C PRO A 64 7.30 -11.10 -7.30
N VAL A 65 6.32 -10.26 -6.98
CA VAL A 65 6.03 -9.88 -5.59
C VAL A 65 5.40 -11.08 -4.87
N PRO A 66 5.86 -11.44 -3.65
CA PRO A 66 5.32 -12.57 -2.90
C PRO A 66 3.82 -12.45 -2.64
N GLN A 67 3.15 -13.58 -2.45
CA GLN A 67 1.76 -13.59 -2.01
C GLN A 67 1.61 -12.95 -0.63
N PRO A 68 0.44 -12.34 -0.31
CA PRO A 68 0.17 -11.79 1.01
C PRO A 68 0.37 -12.82 2.13
N MET A 69 0.92 -12.35 3.26
CA MET A 69 0.94 -13.15 4.49
C MET A 69 -0.48 -13.47 4.95
N ILE A 70 -0.64 -14.56 5.70
CA ILE A 70 -1.94 -14.95 6.28
C ILE A 70 -2.52 -13.78 7.10
N GLY A 71 -3.75 -13.39 6.76
CA GLY A 71 -4.48 -12.29 7.38
C GLY A 71 -4.27 -10.92 6.73
N TYR A 72 -3.47 -10.81 5.66
CA TYR A 72 -3.32 -9.58 4.89
C TYR A 72 -4.23 -9.57 3.67
N SER A 73 -4.85 -8.42 3.41
CA SER A 73 -5.41 -8.13 2.09
C SER A 73 -4.27 -7.81 1.11
N GLU A 74 -4.51 -7.98 -0.20
CA GLU A 74 -3.54 -7.61 -1.24
C GLU A 74 -3.12 -6.14 -1.11
N ALA A 75 -4.08 -5.21 -0.92
CA ALA A 75 -3.79 -3.79 -0.74
C ALA A 75 -2.91 -3.51 0.49
N ALA A 76 -3.20 -4.14 1.64
CA ALA A 76 -2.39 -3.95 2.86
C ALA A 76 -0.98 -4.53 2.70
N TRP A 77 -0.86 -5.66 2.00
CA TRP A 77 0.42 -6.30 1.72
C TRP A 77 1.31 -5.47 0.81
N ILE A 78 0.74 -4.96 -0.29
CA ILE A 78 1.43 -4.05 -1.19
C ILE A 78 1.81 -2.75 -0.47
N GLY A 79 0.93 -2.19 0.36
CA GLY A 79 1.25 -1.04 1.21
C GLY A 79 2.49 -1.28 2.07
N LEU A 80 2.53 -2.39 2.80
CA LEU A 80 3.69 -2.76 3.63
C LEU A 80 4.98 -2.88 2.80
N LEU A 81 4.92 -3.47 1.61
CA LEU A 81 6.09 -3.70 0.76
C LEU A 81 6.59 -2.43 0.07
N PHE A 82 5.70 -1.56 -0.39
CA PHE A 82 6.03 -0.47 -1.31
C PHE A 82 5.91 0.94 -0.73
N ASP A 83 5.16 1.13 0.35
CA ASP A 83 4.99 2.44 0.97
C ASP A 83 6.06 2.67 2.04
N PRO A 84 7.02 3.61 1.88
CA PRO A 84 8.14 3.79 2.79
C PRO A 84 7.80 4.65 4.02
N HIS A 85 6.53 4.68 4.42
CA HIS A 85 6.08 5.48 5.56
C HIS A 85 6.21 4.71 6.88
N CYS A 86 6.40 5.46 7.97
CA CYS A 86 6.19 4.91 9.30
C CYS A 86 4.68 4.75 9.52
N ASP A 87 4.24 3.61 10.08
CA ASP A 87 2.81 3.37 10.34
C ASP A 87 2.28 4.21 11.52
N PHE A 88 3.17 4.85 12.28
CA PHE A 88 2.83 5.57 13.52
C PHE A 88 3.11 7.07 13.45
N CYS A 89 3.83 7.54 12.42
CA CYS A 89 4.14 8.95 12.26
C CYS A 89 4.28 9.35 10.79
N PRO A 90 4.31 10.65 10.45
CA PRO A 90 4.40 11.11 9.06
C PRO A 90 5.76 10.92 8.37
N ASP A 91 6.73 10.24 9.00
CA ASP A 91 8.03 9.95 8.38
C ASP A 91 7.84 9.07 7.13
N LYS A 92 8.62 9.36 6.09
CA LYS A 92 8.49 8.80 4.73
C LYS A 92 9.72 8.05 4.26
N ASN A 93 10.73 7.91 5.12
CA ASN A 93 12.01 7.31 4.74
C ASN A 93 12.32 6.03 5.53
N VAL A 94 11.28 5.26 5.84
CA VAL A 94 11.42 3.98 6.54
C VAL A 94 11.52 2.86 5.51
N ARG A 95 12.76 2.46 5.19
CA ARG A 95 13.02 1.42 4.18
C ARG A 95 12.92 -0.01 4.72
N THR A 96 13.15 -0.19 6.01
CA THR A 96 13.14 -1.50 6.65
C THR A 96 11.72 -1.87 7.07
N ILE A 97 11.30 -3.08 6.68
CA ILE A 97 10.05 -3.69 7.14
C ILE A 97 10.37 -4.54 8.37
N ASP A 98 9.58 -4.39 9.43
CA ASP A 98 9.57 -5.36 10.52
C ASP A 98 8.49 -6.40 10.24
N PHE A 99 8.89 -7.60 9.83
CA PHE A 99 7.95 -8.69 9.54
C PHE A 99 7.41 -9.40 10.79
N THR A 100 8.05 -9.21 11.95
CA THR A 100 7.56 -9.76 13.23
C THR A 100 6.29 -9.02 13.65
N PHE A 101 6.31 -7.69 13.59
CA PHE A 101 5.18 -6.83 13.91
C PHE A 101 4.37 -6.40 12.67
N ARG A 102 4.84 -6.80 11.48
CA ARG A 102 4.21 -6.57 10.17
C ARG A 102 3.94 -5.08 9.89
N THR A 103 4.93 -4.25 10.20
CA THR A 103 4.82 -2.78 10.20
C THR A 103 6.15 -2.14 9.77
N ARG A 104 6.09 -0.88 9.35
CA ARG A 104 7.26 0.00 9.20
C ARG A 104 7.33 0.98 10.36
N LEU A 105 8.51 1.02 10.98
CA LEU A 105 8.79 1.88 12.13
C LEU A 105 10.07 2.67 11.90
N CYS A 106 9.98 4.01 11.98
CA CYS A 106 11.19 4.85 12.02
C CYS A 106 11.96 4.63 13.34
N SER A 107 13.19 5.14 13.41
CA SER A 107 14.03 5.01 14.61
C SER A 107 13.35 5.52 15.87
N ASP A 108 12.61 6.62 15.75
CA ASP A 108 12.00 7.31 16.90
C ASP A 108 10.76 6.55 17.38
N CYS A 109 9.91 6.11 16.44
CA CYS A 109 8.77 5.27 16.75
C CYS A 109 9.21 3.90 17.28
N ARG A 110 10.35 3.35 16.84
CA ARG A 110 10.85 2.09 17.38
C ARG A 110 11.08 2.16 18.88
N LYS A 111 11.62 3.26 19.41
CA LYS A 111 11.86 3.42 20.86
C LYS A 111 10.56 3.50 21.66
N THR A 112 9.51 4.07 21.08
CA THR A 112 8.25 4.31 21.81
C THR A 112 7.24 3.18 21.65
N GLN A 113 7.24 2.51 20.49
CA GLN A 113 6.22 1.51 20.14
C GLN A 113 6.68 0.06 20.39
N TYR A 114 7.99 -0.22 20.41
CA TYR A 114 8.46 -1.56 20.80
C TYR A 114 8.45 -1.67 22.32
N VAL A 115 7.50 -2.44 22.83
CA VAL A 115 7.58 -2.98 24.17
C VAL A 115 8.29 -4.31 24.07
N SER A 116 9.55 -4.37 24.50
CA SER A 116 10.24 -5.65 24.69
C SER A 116 9.41 -6.51 25.66
N PRO A 117 9.34 -7.84 25.52
CA PRO A 117 8.66 -8.71 26.50
C PRO A 117 9.19 -8.55 27.94
N ASN A 118 10.35 -7.89 28.13
CA ASN A 118 10.90 -7.54 29.44
C ASN A 118 10.67 -6.08 29.87
N GLY A 119 9.83 -5.31 29.16
CA GLY A 119 9.42 -3.96 29.56
C GLY A 119 10.49 -2.87 29.47
N GLU A 120 11.67 -3.16 28.91
CA GLU A 120 12.73 -2.15 28.74
C GLU A 120 12.64 -1.51 27.35
N ILE A 121 12.30 -0.22 27.34
CA ILE A 121 12.43 0.66 26.18
C ILE A 121 13.93 0.78 25.87
N GLN A 122 14.37 0.28 24.73
CA GLN A 122 15.76 0.45 24.29
C GLN A 122 16.02 1.93 23.96
N ASN A 123 16.83 2.58 24.80
CA ASN A 123 17.30 3.97 24.65
C ASN A 123 18.14 4.17 23.38
#